data_AF-A0A8S4N4T0-F1
#
_entry.id   AF-A0A8S4N4T0-F1
#
_cell.length_a   1.000
_cell.length_b   1.000
_cell.length_c   1.000
_cell.angle_alpha   90.00
_cell.angle_beta   90.00
_cell.angle_gamma   90.00
#
_symmetry.space_group_name_H-M   'P 1'
#
loop_
_entity.id
_entity.type
_entity.pdbx_description
1 polymer ?
#
loop_
_entity_poly.entity_id
_entity_poly.type
_entity_poly.pdbx_seq_one_letter_code
_entity_poly.pdbx_strand_id
1 'polypeptide(L)'
;MSDIYVKGWMKGQDDMQSTDIHYRSLTGEGNFNWRFIFPFDYLVAEEKIVITKKETFFSLDETETKIPARLNLQVWDADHFSADDFLGAFTLDLNCFPRGARSSKQCSTSMLKTDGSVPMMSLFKHKRVKGWWPFTAKAEGNDQELELTGKVEAELNLLTIDEAEKHPAGLGRNEPEPLEKPNRPDGSFIWFLSPLKSIRYILWRNYKWVIIKVLVILLLALIIGLFIYNMPGYMVKKMMHA
;
A
#
# COMPACT_ATOMS: atom_id res chain seq x y z
N MET A 1 2.61 -9.80 10.06
CA MET A 1 1.79 -8.73 10.65
C MET A 1 2.75 -7.58 10.73
N SER A 2 2.63 -6.66 9.79
CA SER A 2 3.64 -5.65 9.50
C SER A 2 3.06 -4.27 9.76
N ASP A 3 3.90 -3.38 10.25
CA ASP A 3 3.59 -2.01 10.62
C ASP A 3 4.20 -1.10 9.55
N ILE A 4 3.50 -0.96 8.43
CA ILE A 4 4.07 -0.35 7.22
C ILE A 4 3.95 1.16 7.20
N TYR A 5 4.94 1.84 6.64
CA TYR A 5 4.88 3.27 6.33
C TYR A 5 5.66 3.59 5.05
N VAL A 6 5.39 4.77 4.46
CA VAL A 6 6.01 5.21 3.21
C VAL A 6 6.79 6.49 3.44
N LYS A 7 8.03 6.53 2.93
CA LYS A 7 8.89 7.72 2.86
C LYS A 7 8.95 8.22 1.43
N GLY A 8 9.01 9.54 1.24
CA GLY A 8 9.12 10.17 -0.06
C GLY A 8 9.97 11.43 -0.05
N TRP A 9 10.71 11.67 -1.14
CA TRP A 9 11.52 12.88 -1.32
C TRP A 9 11.83 13.16 -2.80
N MET A 10 12.20 14.40 -3.11
CA MET A 10 12.69 14.80 -4.44
C MET A 10 14.10 15.40 -4.43
N LYS A 11 14.35 16.38 -3.55
CA LYS A 11 15.62 17.12 -3.50
C LYS A 11 16.75 16.42 -2.73
N GLY A 12 16.43 15.34 -2.02
CA GLY A 12 17.36 14.58 -1.18
C GLY A 12 16.82 14.45 0.25
N GLN A 13 17.73 14.27 1.21
CA GLN A 13 17.39 14.02 2.62
C GLN A 13 16.68 15.21 3.30
N ASP A 14 16.96 16.44 2.85
CA ASP A 14 16.39 17.66 3.44
C ASP A 14 14.87 17.80 3.23
N ASP A 15 14.34 17.16 2.18
CA ASP A 15 12.93 17.21 1.78
C ASP A 15 12.25 15.85 2.00
N MET A 16 12.79 15.04 2.91
CA MET A 16 12.24 13.73 3.23
C MET A 16 10.98 13.86 4.08
N GLN A 17 9.87 13.34 3.55
CA GLN A 17 8.59 13.27 4.23
C GLN A 17 8.18 11.81 4.44
N SER A 18 7.42 11.54 5.49
CA SER A 18 6.91 10.20 5.79
C SER A 18 5.40 10.23 6.10
N THR A 19 4.74 9.11 5.83
CA THR A 19 3.35 8.90 6.26
C THR A 19 3.29 8.54 7.74
N ASP A 20 2.07 8.49 8.29
CA ASP A 20 1.87 7.75 9.54
C ASP A 20 2.05 6.24 9.34
N ILE A 21 2.25 5.54 10.45
CA ILE A 21 2.41 4.08 10.46
C ILE A 21 1.04 3.42 10.38
N HIS A 22 0.88 2.49 9.45
CA HIS A 22 -0.26 1.59 9.39
C HIS A 22 0.04 0.34 10.22
N TYR A 23 -0.42 0.36 11.47
CA TYR A 23 -0.23 -0.76 12.37
C TYR A 23 -1.03 -1.99 11.95
N ARG A 24 -0.43 -3.17 12.10
CA ARG A 24 -1.09 -4.48 12.09
C ARG A 24 -1.71 -4.87 10.75
N SER A 25 -1.05 -4.58 9.64
CA SER A 25 -1.54 -5.06 8.35
C SER A 25 -1.48 -6.60 8.28
N LEU A 26 -2.66 -7.24 8.23
CA LEU A 26 -2.80 -8.70 8.12
C LEU A 26 -2.62 -9.21 6.68
N THR A 27 -3.01 -8.38 5.71
CA THR A 27 -2.99 -8.73 4.27
C THR A 27 -1.77 -8.16 3.54
N GLY A 28 -0.97 -7.31 4.20
CA GLY A 28 0.10 -6.54 3.55
C GLY A 28 -0.43 -5.31 2.79
N GLU A 29 -1.71 -4.97 2.94
CA GLU A 29 -2.32 -3.77 2.36
C GLU A 29 -2.25 -2.61 3.36
N GLY A 30 -1.88 -1.42 2.88
CA GLY A 30 -1.77 -0.20 3.68
C GLY A 30 -2.60 0.94 3.09
N ASN A 31 -3.59 1.40 3.85
CA ASN A 31 -4.36 2.60 3.51
C ASN A 31 -3.83 3.79 4.32
N PHE A 32 -3.25 4.77 3.63
CA PHE A 32 -2.66 5.96 4.26
C PHE A 32 -3.50 7.22 4.08
N ASN A 33 -4.10 7.40 2.90
CA ASN A 33 -4.73 8.65 2.45
C ASN A 33 -3.96 9.88 2.95
N TRP A 34 -2.74 10.03 2.43
CA TRP A 34 -1.75 10.97 2.91
C TRP A 34 -1.24 11.84 1.76
N ARG A 35 -1.06 13.14 2.02
CA ARG A 35 -0.57 14.10 1.05
C ARG A 35 0.88 14.48 1.33
N PHE A 36 1.76 14.31 0.35
CA PHE A 36 3.09 14.89 0.35
C PHE A 36 3.09 16.20 -0.44
N ILE A 37 3.81 17.20 0.04
CA ILE A 37 3.90 18.52 -0.60
C ILE A 37 5.36 18.88 -0.77
N PHE A 38 5.84 18.90 -2.01
CA PHE A 38 7.23 19.20 -2.33
C PHE A 38 7.32 20.50 -3.14
N PRO A 39 7.75 21.62 -2.54
CA PRO A 39 8.00 22.86 -3.27
C PRO A 39 9.35 22.80 -4.00
N PHE A 40 9.38 23.07 -5.30
CA PHE A 40 10.61 23.06 -6.09
C PHE A 40 10.60 24.04 -7.27
N ASP A 41 11.80 24.50 -7.64
CA ASP A 41 12.00 25.36 -8.80
C ASP A 41 12.42 24.51 -10.00
N TYR A 42 11.76 24.70 -11.14
CA TYR A 42 11.98 23.90 -12.33
C TYR A 42 12.48 24.77 -13.49
N LEU A 43 13.64 24.41 -14.02
CA LEU A 43 14.22 25.04 -15.19
C LEU A 43 13.80 24.28 -16.45
N VAL A 44 12.84 24.84 -17.19
CA VAL A 44 12.26 24.23 -18.39
C VAL A 44 13.31 23.97 -19.48
N ALA A 45 14.30 24.85 -19.64
CA ALA A 45 15.32 24.73 -20.69
C ALA A 45 16.23 23.49 -20.51
N GLU A 46 16.47 23.06 -19.27
CA GLU A 46 17.32 21.91 -18.95
C GLU A 46 16.54 20.70 -18.43
N GLU A 47 15.21 20.84 -18.28
CA GLU A 47 14.30 19.85 -17.68
C GLU A 47 14.74 19.39 -16.27
N LYS A 48 15.35 20.28 -15.49
CA LYS A 48 15.95 19.99 -14.18
C LYS A 48 15.37 20.85 -13.07
N ILE A 49 15.40 20.29 -11.86
CA ILE A 49 15.10 21.02 -10.63
C ILE A 49 16.35 21.77 -10.19
N VAL A 50 16.18 23.04 -9.85
CA VAL A 50 17.23 23.87 -9.25
C VAL A 50 17.09 23.81 -7.74
N ILE A 51 18.20 23.55 -7.06
CA ILE A 51 18.30 23.61 -5.60
C ILE A 51 19.40 24.59 -5.26
N THR A 52 19.00 25.69 -4.62
CA THR A 52 19.93 26.65 -4.04
C THR A 52 20.25 26.19 -2.62
N LYS A 53 21.51 25.82 -2.37
CA LYS A 53 22.01 25.47 -1.03
C LYS A 53 23.04 26.49 -0.57
N LYS A 54 23.00 26.83 0.72
CA LYS A 54 24.11 27.49 1.41
C LYS A 54 24.95 26.41 2.07
N GLU A 55 26.25 26.34 1.73
CA GLU A 55 27.13 25.32 2.30
C GLU A 55 27.33 25.49 3.81
N THR A 56 27.20 26.71 4.33
CA THR A 56 27.25 26.99 5.78
C THR A 56 26.37 28.20 6.11
N PHE A 57 25.86 28.31 7.34
CA PHE A 57 25.07 29.46 7.80
C PHE A 57 25.76 30.82 7.63
N PHE A 58 27.08 30.85 7.46
CA PHE A 58 27.90 32.05 7.32
C PHE A 58 28.52 32.21 5.91
N SER A 59 28.31 31.27 4.99
CA SER A 59 28.77 31.44 3.61
C SER A 59 27.83 32.41 2.90
N LEU A 60 28.37 33.52 2.40
CA LEU A 60 27.63 34.46 1.55
C LEU A 60 27.28 33.84 0.19
N ASP A 61 28.09 32.90 -0.27
CA ASP A 61 27.93 32.28 -1.57
C ASP A 61 26.85 31.18 -1.53
N GLU A 62 25.82 31.36 -2.36
CA GLU A 62 24.77 30.37 -2.61
C GLU A 62 25.20 29.48 -3.77
N THR A 63 25.29 28.17 -3.54
CA THR A 63 25.60 27.21 -4.60
C THR A 63 24.30 26.67 -5.20
N GLU A 64 24.12 26.91 -6.50
CA GLU A 64 23.01 26.35 -7.28
C GLU A 64 23.38 24.98 -7.83
N THR A 65 22.68 23.95 -7.37
CA THR A 65 22.83 22.59 -7.86
C THR A 65 21.62 22.19 -8.69
N LYS A 66 21.87 21.56 -9.84
CA LYS A 66 20.81 21.13 -10.76
C LYS A 66 20.69 19.61 -10.70
N ILE A 67 19.52 19.12 -10.33
CA ILE A 67 19.22 17.69 -10.25
C ILE A 67 18.09 17.31 -11.20
N PRO A 68 18.03 16.06 -11.70
CA PRO A 68 16.87 15.61 -12.46
C PRO A 68 15.62 15.60 -11.58
N ALA A 69 14.46 15.87 -12.19
CA ALA A 69 13.17 15.90 -11.49
C ALA A 69 12.69 14.49 -11.15
N ARG A 70 13.24 13.87 -10.09
CA ARG A 70 12.91 12.50 -9.70
C ARG A 70 12.23 12.45 -8.34
N LEU A 71 11.03 11.86 -8.31
CA LEU A 71 10.32 11.52 -7.08
C LEU A 71 10.74 10.12 -6.62
N ASN A 72 11.30 10.03 -5.42
CA ASN A 72 11.65 8.76 -4.80
C ASN A 72 10.63 8.44 -3.72
N LEU A 73 10.10 7.22 -3.75
CA LEU A 73 9.22 6.67 -2.73
C LEU A 73 9.82 5.36 -2.23
N GLN A 74 9.76 5.14 -0.92
CA GLN A 74 10.23 3.91 -0.28
C GLN A 74 9.22 3.40 0.74
N VAL A 75 9.07 2.09 0.81
CA VAL A 75 8.22 1.42 1.81
C VAL A 75 9.10 0.71 2.82
N TRP A 76 8.73 0.88 4.09
CA TRP A 76 9.44 0.35 5.24
C TRP A 76 8.46 -0.38 6.16
N ASP A 77 8.92 -1.43 6.82
CA ASP A 77 8.25 -2.07 7.97
C ASP A 77 8.83 -1.46 9.25
N ALA A 78 7.99 -0.83 10.07
CA ALA A 78 8.38 -0.22 11.33
C ALA A 78 8.41 -1.27 12.43
N ASP A 79 9.60 -1.57 12.93
CA ASP A 79 9.74 -2.47 14.06
C ASP A 79 9.84 -1.68 15.37
N HIS A 80 9.19 -2.18 16.42
CA HIS A 80 9.25 -1.52 17.72
C HIS A 80 10.58 -1.75 18.46
N PHE A 81 11.28 -2.83 18.14
CA PHE A 81 12.47 -3.30 18.88
C PHE A 81 13.74 -3.45 18.02
N SER A 82 13.60 -3.45 16.69
CA SER A 82 14.69 -3.60 15.70
C SER A 82 14.79 -2.36 14.80
N ALA A 83 15.82 -2.33 13.94
CA ALA A 83 15.87 -1.37 12.84
C ALA A 83 14.74 -1.66 11.85
N ASP A 84 14.16 -0.61 11.25
CA ASP A 84 13.11 -0.75 10.26
C ASP A 84 13.60 -1.54 9.03
N ASP A 85 12.78 -2.48 8.57
CA ASP A 85 13.10 -3.31 7.41
C ASP A 85 12.70 -2.60 6.10
N PHE A 86 13.62 -2.58 5.14
CA PHE A 86 13.35 -2.03 3.80
C PHE A 86 12.56 -3.04 2.97
N LEU A 87 11.35 -2.66 2.53
CA LEU A 87 10.49 -3.52 1.72
C LEU A 87 10.64 -3.25 0.22
N GLY A 88 10.88 -2.00 -0.18
CA GLY A 88 11.01 -1.66 -1.60
C GLY A 88 11.10 -0.18 -1.88
N ALA A 89 11.59 0.15 -3.07
CA ALA A 89 11.73 1.52 -3.56
C ALA A 89 11.11 1.66 -4.94
N PHE A 90 10.64 2.87 -5.22
CA PHE A 90 10.12 3.27 -6.50
C PHE A 90 10.62 4.68 -6.81
N THR A 91 11.26 4.85 -7.96
CA THR A 91 11.74 6.15 -8.43
C THR A 91 11.05 6.51 -9.73
N LEU A 92 10.41 7.67 -9.74
CA LEU A 92 9.67 8.22 -10.87
C LEU A 92 10.38 9.45 -11.40
N ASP A 93 10.83 9.43 -12.66
CA ASP A 93 11.30 10.65 -13.33
C ASP A 93 10.09 11.43 -13.83
N LEU A 94 9.85 12.63 -13.29
CA LEU A 94 8.67 13.45 -13.58
C LEU A 94 8.60 13.90 -15.04
N ASN A 95 9.75 13.95 -15.74
CA ASN A 95 9.81 14.28 -17.16
C ASN A 95 9.36 13.11 -18.04
N CYS A 96 9.66 11.88 -17.63
CA CYS A 96 9.43 10.69 -18.43
C CYS A 96 9.24 9.45 -17.53
N PHE A 97 7.99 9.04 -17.35
CA PHE A 97 7.66 7.85 -16.57
C PHE A 97 6.59 6.98 -17.23
N PRO A 98 6.59 5.66 -16.97
CA PRO A 98 5.58 4.78 -17.50
C PRO A 98 4.21 5.12 -16.91
N ARG A 99 3.19 5.13 -17.77
CA ARG A 99 1.82 5.37 -17.35
C ARG A 99 1.40 4.35 -16.28
N GLY A 100 0.95 4.84 -15.13
CA GLY A 100 0.46 3.99 -14.04
C GLY A 100 -0.73 3.12 -14.45
N ALA A 101 -0.82 1.92 -13.88
CA ALA A 101 -1.90 0.98 -14.17
C ALA A 101 -3.22 1.47 -13.54
N ARG A 102 -4.36 1.11 -14.13
CA ARG A 102 -5.68 1.52 -13.60
C ARG A 102 -6.10 0.73 -12.35
N SER A 103 -5.51 -0.44 -12.14
CA SER A 103 -5.83 -1.34 -11.03
C SER A 103 -4.57 -2.09 -10.58
N SER A 104 -4.51 -2.42 -9.28
CA SER A 104 -3.44 -3.23 -8.69
C SER A 104 -3.18 -4.55 -9.45
N LYS A 105 -4.23 -5.18 -10.03
CA LYS A 105 -4.08 -6.44 -10.79
C LYS A 105 -3.30 -6.28 -12.10
N GLN A 106 -3.39 -5.10 -12.72
CA GLN A 106 -2.71 -4.79 -13.98
C GLN A 106 -1.30 -4.23 -13.75
N CYS A 107 -0.94 -3.93 -12.51
CA CYS A 107 0.37 -3.45 -12.14
C CYS A 107 1.36 -4.62 -12.09
N SER A 108 2.36 -4.60 -12.97
CA SER A 108 3.40 -5.63 -13.09
C SER A 108 4.76 -5.01 -13.38
N THR A 109 5.83 -5.74 -13.11
CA THR A 109 7.23 -5.32 -13.37
C THR A 109 7.48 -4.99 -14.83
N SER A 110 6.69 -5.54 -15.75
CA SER A 110 6.76 -5.22 -17.19
C SER A 110 6.52 -3.75 -17.51
N MET A 111 5.89 -2.99 -16.61
CA MET A 111 5.69 -1.55 -16.76
C MET A 111 6.98 -0.73 -16.60
N LEU A 112 8.00 -1.29 -15.94
CA LEU A 112 9.28 -0.62 -15.72
C LEU A 112 10.27 -0.84 -16.87
N LYS A 113 9.87 -1.57 -17.92
CA LYS A 113 10.74 -1.82 -19.07
C LYS A 113 10.95 -0.54 -19.87
N THR A 114 12.22 -0.20 -20.09
CA THR A 114 12.65 0.98 -20.85
C THR A 114 12.80 0.69 -22.35
N ASP A 115 12.28 -0.44 -22.84
CA ASP A 115 12.44 -0.90 -24.25
C ASP A 115 11.59 -0.10 -25.26
N GLY A 116 11.04 1.06 -24.88
CA GLY A 116 10.13 1.87 -25.71
C GLY A 116 8.74 1.27 -25.95
N SER A 117 8.50 0.04 -25.49
CA SER A 117 7.20 -0.63 -25.59
C SER A 117 6.14 -0.04 -24.65
N VAL A 118 6.56 0.63 -23.57
CA VAL A 118 5.65 1.19 -22.56
C VAL A 118 5.39 2.66 -22.86
N PRO A 119 4.13 3.11 -22.90
CA PRO A 119 3.82 4.51 -23.12
C PRO A 119 4.33 5.36 -21.95
N MET A 120 5.29 6.23 -22.26
CA MET A 120 5.85 7.19 -21.32
C MET A 120 5.01 8.46 -21.27
N MET A 121 4.97 9.11 -20.11
CA MET A 121 4.27 10.36 -19.89
C MET A 121 5.12 11.32 -19.05
N SER A 122 4.77 12.60 -19.14
CA SER A 122 5.43 13.69 -18.41
C SER A 122 4.39 14.39 -17.53
N LEU A 123 4.74 14.64 -16.27
CA LEU A 123 3.88 15.37 -15.33
C LEU A 123 3.74 16.85 -15.74
N PHE A 124 4.75 17.40 -16.40
CA PHE A 124 4.73 18.78 -16.89
C PHE A 124 3.77 18.98 -18.06
N LYS A 125 3.48 17.91 -18.82
CA LYS A 125 2.43 17.91 -19.87
C LYS A 125 1.05 17.59 -19.30
N HIS A 126 0.99 16.68 -18.33
CA HIS A 126 -0.24 16.26 -17.67
C HIS A 126 -0.17 16.62 -16.18
N LYS A 127 -0.67 17.80 -15.81
CA LYS A 127 -0.62 18.32 -14.43
C LYS A 127 -1.17 17.36 -13.37
N ARG A 128 -2.09 16.45 -13.72
CA ARG A 128 -2.71 15.49 -12.79
C ARG A 128 -2.65 14.08 -13.34
N VAL A 129 -2.11 13.17 -12.54
CA VAL A 129 -1.95 11.75 -12.91
C VAL A 129 -2.27 10.87 -11.71
N LYS A 130 -3.15 9.89 -11.89
CA LYS A 130 -3.45 8.87 -10.90
C LYS A 130 -3.19 7.49 -11.48
N GLY A 131 -2.55 6.61 -10.70
CA GLY A 131 -2.27 5.26 -11.16
C GLY A 131 -1.62 4.37 -10.10
N TRP A 132 -1.41 3.13 -10.52
CA TRP A 132 -0.68 2.13 -9.76
C TRP A 132 0.73 1.94 -10.31
N TRP A 133 1.72 1.95 -9.43
CA TRP A 133 3.11 1.69 -9.75
C TRP A 133 3.70 0.56 -8.89
N PRO A 134 4.58 -0.27 -9.47
CA PRO A 134 5.24 -1.35 -8.74
C PRO A 134 6.40 -0.82 -7.90
N PHE A 135 6.49 -1.27 -6.64
CA PHE A 135 7.70 -1.17 -5.83
C PHE A 135 8.63 -2.33 -6.18
N THR A 136 9.91 -2.01 -6.30
CA THR A 136 10.95 -2.99 -6.57
C THR A 136 11.98 -3.01 -5.46
N ALA A 137 12.47 -4.20 -5.14
CA ALA A 137 13.68 -4.38 -4.36
C ALA A 137 14.69 -5.19 -5.16
N LYS A 138 15.95 -5.10 -4.76
CA LYS A 138 17.02 -5.93 -5.32
C LYS A 138 16.81 -7.36 -4.82
N ALA A 139 16.82 -8.33 -5.73
CA ALA A 139 16.76 -9.74 -5.37
C ALA A 139 18.01 -10.16 -4.57
N GLU A 140 17.83 -10.99 -3.56
CA GLU A 140 18.96 -11.59 -2.84
C GLU A 140 19.70 -12.57 -3.76
N GLY A 141 20.86 -12.14 -4.28
CA GLY A 141 21.74 -12.98 -5.11
C GLY A 141 22.01 -12.48 -6.52
N ASN A 142 21.29 -11.47 -7.01
CA ASN A 142 21.58 -10.86 -8.31
C ASN A 142 21.18 -9.37 -8.34
N ASP A 143 22.18 -8.47 -8.38
CA ASP A 143 21.98 -7.01 -8.34
C ASP A 143 21.21 -6.44 -9.55
N GLN A 144 21.06 -7.23 -10.62
CA GLN A 144 20.46 -6.80 -11.88
C GLN A 144 18.96 -7.13 -11.99
N GLU A 145 18.46 -8.10 -11.21
CA GLU A 145 17.04 -8.47 -11.24
C GLU A 145 16.26 -7.75 -10.15
N LEU A 146 15.29 -6.94 -10.60
CA LEU A 146 14.36 -6.22 -9.72
C LEU A 146 13.13 -7.09 -9.46
N GLU A 147 12.95 -7.49 -8.21
CA GLU A 147 11.77 -8.24 -7.78
C GLU A 147 10.65 -7.28 -7.37
N LEU A 148 9.41 -7.67 -7.70
CA LEU A 148 8.22 -6.92 -7.31
C LEU A 148 7.89 -7.21 -5.85
N THR A 149 8.17 -6.25 -4.96
CA THR A 149 7.89 -6.39 -3.53
C THR A 149 6.56 -5.78 -3.11
N GLY A 150 6.08 -4.78 -3.84
CA GLY A 150 4.85 -4.08 -3.49
C GLY A 150 4.24 -3.31 -4.65
N LYS A 151 3.10 -2.68 -4.38
CA LYS A 151 2.39 -1.82 -5.34
C LYS A 151 1.84 -0.61 -4.60
N VAL A 152 1.94 0.56 -5.21
CA VAL A 152 1.40 1.80 -4.66
C VAL A 152 0.39 2.42 -5.60
N GLU A 153 -0.75 2.82 -5.04
CA GLU A 153 -1.64 3.77 -5.69
C GLU A 153 -1.20 5.17 -5.29
N ALA A 154 -0.82 5.97 -6.27
CA ALA A 154 -0.45 7.37 -6.04
C ALA A 154 -1.22 8.29 -6.98
N GLU A 155 -1.42 9.51 -6.51
CA GLU A 155 -1.94 10.62 -7.31
C GLU A 155 -0.94 11.77 -7.25
N LEU A 156 -0.49 12.20 -8.42
CA LEU A 156 0.50 13.25 -8.60
C LEU A 156 -0.20 14.47 -9.20
N ASN A 157 -0.07 15.60 -8.51
CA ASN A 157 -0.63 16.88 -8.93
C ASN A 157 0.49 17.92 -8.96
N LEU A 158 0.70 18.54 -10.13
CA LEU A 158 1.62 19.64 -10.35
C LEU A 158 0.82 20.94 -10.43
N LEU A 159 1.11 21.86 -9.51
CA LEU A 159 0.48 23.16 -9.42
C LEU A 159 1.53 24.25 -9.61
N THR A 160 1.13 25.36 -10.21
CA THR A 160 1.96 26.58 -10.17
C THR A 160 1.85 27.24 -8.80
N ILE A 161 2.78 28.13 -8.47
CA ILE A 161 2.78 28.88 -7.20
C ILE A 161 1.44 29.62 -7.04
N ASP A 162 0.98 30.33 -8.08
CA ASP A 162 -0.31 31.03 -8.07
C ASP A 162 -1.52 30.13 -7.82
N GLU A 163 -1.51 28.89 -8.33
CA GLU A 163 -2.58 27.91 -8.12
C GLU A 163 -2.55 27.38 -6.67
N ALA A 164 -1.36 27.12 -6.15
CA ALA A 164 -1.14 26.63 -4.79
C ALA A 164 -1.48 27.70 -3.72
N GLU A 165 -1.25 28.98 -3.99
CA GLU A 165 -1.62 30.07 -3.08
C GLU A 165 -3.14 30.29 -3.01
N LYS A 166 -3.85 30.12 -4.14
CA LYS A 166 -5.32 30.23 -4.18
C LYS A 166 -6.02 29.09 -3.46
N HIS A 167 -5.46 27.88 -3.58
CA HIS A 167 -5.99 26.66 -2.97
C HIS A 167 -4.89 26.00 -2.16
N PRO A 168 -4.57 26.52 -0.97
CA PRO A 168 -3.53 25.94 -0.14
C PRO A 168 -3.95 24.54 0.29
N ALA A 169 -2.98 23.65 0.31
CA ALA A 169 -3.13 22.27 0.75
C ALA A 169 -2.29 22.04 2.02
N GLY A 170 -2.88 21.39 3.01
CA GLY A 170 -2.18 20.97 4.22
C GLY A 170 -1.35 19.70 3.99
N LEU A 171 -0.28 19.56 4.77
CA LEU A 171 0.58 18.37 4.74
C LEU A 171 -0.16 17.18 5.38
N GLY A 172 -0.04 16.01 4.75
CA GLY A 172 -0.66 14.79 5.24
C GLY A 172 -2.17 14.82 5.14
N ARG A 173 -2.84 14.98 6.28
CA ARG A 173 -4.31 15.09 6.41
C ARG A 173 -4.76 16.40 7.04
N ASN A 174 -3.81 17.29 7.30
CA ASN A 174 -4.08 18.54 7.97
C ASN A 174 -4.82 19.49 7.02
N GLU A 175 -5.53 20.45 7.61
CA GLU A 175 -6.03 21.60 6.87
C GLU A 175 -4.84 22.44 6.36
N PRO A 176 -5.00 23.22 5.28
CA PRO A 176 -6.20 23.41 4.45
C PRO A 176 -6.51 22.26 3.47
N GLU A 177 -7.80 22.10 3.12
CA GLU A 177 -8.32 20.96 2.33
C GLU A 177 -7.96 19.57 2.92
N PRO A 178 -8.54 19.21 4.08
CA PRO A 178 -8.16 18.00 4.80
C PRO A 178 -8.58 16.74 4.05
N LEU A 179 -7.69 15.75 4.01
CA LEU A 179 -7.99 14.43 3.48
C LEU A 179 -8.78 13.60 4.50
N GLU A 180 -9.74 12.82 4.00
CA GLU A 180 -10.49 11.88 4.82
C GLU A 180 -9.57 10.87 5.51
N LYS A 181 -9.91 10.45 6.72
CA LYS A 181 -9.14 9.40 7.39
C LYS A 181 -9.24 8.11 6.57
N PRO A 182 -8.13 7.38 6.38
CA PRO A 182 -8.15 6.14 5.62
C PRO A 182 -9.09 5.13 6.28
N ASN A 183 -9.86 4.40 5.46
CA ASN A 183 -10.61 3.24 5.91
C ASN A 183 -9.65 2.11 6.28
N ARG A 184 -9.23 2.09 7.54
CA ARG A 184 -8.42 1.01 8.12
C ARG A 184 -9.37 0.08 8.86
N PRO A 185 -9.32 -1.24 8.63
CA PRO A 185 -10.05 -2.16 9.52
C PRO A 185 -9.51 -1.93 10.93
N ASP A 186 -10.38 -1.58 11.87
CA ASP A 186 -9.97 -1.17 13.21
C ASP A 186 -9.03 -2.19 13.84
N GLY A 187 -7.75 -1.81 13.97
CA GLY A 187 -6.74 -2.57 14.69
C GLY A 187 -7.00 -2.67 16.20
N SER A 188 -8.14 -2.15 16.69
CA SER A 188 -8.69 -2.33 18.03
C SER A 188 -9.21 -3.77 18.27
N PHE A 189 -8.58 -4.73 17.60
CA PHE A 189 -8.62 -6.11 18.04
C PHE A 189 -7.80 -6.18 19.33
N ILE A 190 -8.53 -6.24 20.45
CA ILE A 190 -8.09 -6.80 21.73
C ILE A 190 -7.06 -7.88 21.41
N TRP A 191 -5.81 -7.68 21.83
CA TRP A 191 -4.66 -8.52 21.46
C TRP A 191 -4.94 -10.03 21.64
N PHE A 192 -5.85 -10.39 22.55
CA PHE A 192 -6.33 -11.74 22.81
C PHE A 192 -7.31 -12.34 21.77
N LEU A 193 -8.10 -11.53 21.05
CA LEU A 193 -9.10 -12.01 20.07
C LEU A 193 -8.57 -12.06 18.63
N SER A 194 -7.41 -11.45 18.36
CA SER A 194 -6.73 -11.42 17.07
C SER A 194 -6.34 -12.82 16.52
N PRO A 195 -5.79 -13.75 17.33
CA PRO A 195 -5.38 -15.07 16.83
C PRO A 195 -6.55 -15.86 16.28
N LEU A 196 -7.70 -15.82 16.95
CA LEU A 196 -8.89 -16.57 16.56
C LEU A 196 -9.50 -16.08 15.24
N LYS A 197 -9.42 -14.77 14.94
CA LYS A 197 -9.93 -14.21 13.67
C LYS A 197 -8.97 -14.44 12.51
N SER A 198 -7.65 -14.40 12.73
CA SER A 198 -6.66 -14.78 11.72
C SER A 198 -6.75 -16.26 11.38
N ILE A 199 -6.89 -17.13 12.40
CA ILE A 199 -7.18 -18.56 12.22
C ILE A 199 -8.51 -18.72 11.49
N ARG A 200 -9.58 -18.01 11.88
CA ARG A 200 -10.86 -18.06 11.17
C ARG A 200 -10.73 -17.65 9.71
N TYR A 201 -10.00 -16.58 9.39
CA TYR A 201 -9.81 -16.12 8.01
C TYR A 201 -9.05 -17.15 7.17
N ILE A 202 -7.97 -17.72 7.71
CA ILE A 202 -7.18 -18.77 7.05
C ILE A 202 -8.00 -20.05 6.90
N LEU A 203 -8.68 -20.52 7.95
CA LEU A 203 -9.56 -21.69 7.89
C LEU A 203 -10.71 -21.49 6.90
N TRP A 204 -11.33 -20.31 6.89
CA TRP A 204 -12.48 -20.05 6.02
C TRP A 204 -12.09 -19.85 4.56
N ARG A 205 -10.90 -19.31 4.27
CA ARG A 205 -10.42 -19.15 2.90
C ARG A 205 -10.03 -20.48 2.27
N ASN A 206 -9.37 -21.35 3.04
CA ASN A 206 -8.81 -22.60 2.51
C ASN A 206 -9.71 -23.83 2.75
N TYR A 207 -10.43 -23.89 3.87
CA TYR A 207 -11.14 -25.10 4.33
C TYR A 207 -12.66 -24.97 4.39
N LYS A 208 -13.28 -23.89 3.88
CA LYS A 208 -14.75 -23.71 3.95
C LYS A 208 -15.54 -24.94 3.49
N TRP A 209 -15.11 -25.58 2.40
CA TRP A 209 -15.79 -26.75 1.85
C TRP A 209 -15.57 -28.02 2.67
N VAL A 210 -14.42 -28.15 3.34
CA VAL A 210 -14.12 -29.27 4.22
C VAL A 210 -14.97 -29.17 5.49
N ILE A 211 -15.05 -27.97 6.08
CA ILE A 211 -15.85 -27.70 7.27
C ILE A 211 -17.34 -27.97 7.02
N ILE A 212 -17.88 -27.53 5.87
CA ILE A 212 -19.28 -27.79 5.48
C ILE A 212 -19.52 -29.29 5.35
N LYS A 213 -18.62 -30.04 4.69
CA LYS A 213 -18.77 -31.50 4.52
C LYS A 213 -18.80 -32.23 5.86
N VAL A 214 -17.91 -31.88 6.79
CA VAL A 214 -17.88 -32.49 8.13
C VAL A 214 -19.17 -32.20 8.89
N LEU A 215 -19.66 -30.95 8.86
CA LEU A 215 -20.93 -30.57 9.50
C LEU A 215 -22.12 -31.37 8.97
N VAL A 216 -22.20 -31.57 7.65
CA VAL A 216 -23.28 -32.38 7.03
C VAL A 216 -23.21 -33.84 7.47
N ILE A 217 -22.01 -34.44 7.51
CA ILE A 217 -21.82 -35.82 7.97
C ILE A 217 -22.24 -35.96 9.44
N LEU A 218 -21.86 -35.00 10.28
CA LEU A 218 -22.20 -35.01 11.71
C LEU A 218 -23.71 -34.86 11.93
N LEU A 219 -24.37 -34.00 11.15
CA LEU A 219 -25.83 -33.85 11.16
C LEU A 219 -26.54 -35.15 10.75
N LEU A 220 -26.08 -35.80 9.67
CA LEU A 220 -26.62 -37.09 9.23
C LEU A 220 -26.43 -38.18 10.28
N ALA A 221 -25.26 -38.26 10.90
CA ALA A 221 -24.99 -39.21 11.98
C ALA A 221 -25.91 -38.96 13.19
N LEU A 222 -26.17 -37.69 13.53
CA LEU A 222 -27.07 -37.32 14.61
C LEU A 222 -28.53 -37.69 14.29
N ILE A 223 -28.97 -37.47 13.05
CA ILE A 223 -30.31 -37.91 12.58
C ILE A 223 -30.44 -39.43 12.69
N ILE A 224 -29.43 -40.19 12.26
CA ILE A 224 -29.42 -41.65 12.36
C ILE A 224 -29.43 -42.10 13.84
N GLY A 225 -28.63 -41.46 14.70
CA GLY A 225 -28.61 -41.76 16.13
C GLY A 225 -29.96 -41.50 16.80
N LEU A 226 -30.61 -40.37 16.50
CA LEU A 226 -31.95 -40.06 17.00
C LEU A 226 -33.01 -41.02 16.45
N PHE A 227 -32.87 -41.47 15.20
CA PHE A 227 -33.77 -42.45 14.60
C PHE A 227 -33.69 -43.80 15.33
N ILE A 228 -32.47 -44.30 15.60
CA ILE A 228 -32.25 -45.54 16.35
C ILE A 228 -32.73 -45.40 17.80
N TYR A 229 -32.50 -44.26 18.44
CA TYR A 229 -32.97 -44.00 19.80
C TYR A 229 -34.50 -43.97 19.91
N ASN A 230 -35.19 -43.36 18.95
CA ASN A 230 -36.65 -43.26 18.96
C ASN A 230 -37.37 -44.50 18.39
N MET A 231 -36.67 -45.36 17.65
CA MET A 231 -37.19 -46.62 17.08
C MET A 231 -37.90 -47.53 18.11
N PRO A 232 -37.30 -47.89 19.26
CA PRO A 232 -37.95 -48.81 20.21
C PRO A 232 -39.24 -48.23 20.81
N GLY A 233 -39.31 -46.91 21.05
CA GLY A 233 -40.51 -46.26 21.57
C GLY A 233 -41.69 -46.26 20.59
N TYR A 234 -41.42 -46.15 19.28
CA TYR A 234 -42.44 -46.23 18.24
C TYR A 234 -42.90 -47.67 17.97
N MET A 235 -41.98 -48.65 18.02
CA MET A 235 -42.35 -50.06 17.84
C MET A 235 -43.23 -50.58 18.99
N VAL A 236 -42.92 -50.20 20.23
CA VAL A 236 -43.73 -50.58 21.40
C VAL A 236 -45.14 -49.95 21.34
N LYS A 237 -45.25 -48.67 20.95
CA LYS A 237 -46.57 -48.03 20.77
C LYS A 237 -47.40 -48.65 19.64
N LYS A 238 -46.75 -49.14 18.58
CA LYS A 238 -47.42 -49.83 17.47
C LYS A 238 -47.87 -51.26 17.83
N MET A 239 -47.17 -51.94 18.73
CA MET A 239 -47.60 -53.24 19.27
C MET A 239 -48.70 -53.13 20.33
N MET A 240 -48.75 -52.05 21.11
CA MET A 240 -49.74 -51.85 22.18
C MET A 240 -51.10 -51.30 21.68
N HIS A 241 -51.18 -50.86 20.42
CA HIS A 241 -52.40 -50.40 19.75
C HIS A 241 -52.82 -51.35 18.60
N ALA A 242 -52.43 -52.62 18.67
CA ALA A 242 -52.86 -53.69 17.76
C ALA A 242 -53.59 -54.79 18.55
#